data_AF-A0A017SZC8-F1
#
_entry.id   AF-A0A017SZC8-F1
#
_cell.length_a   1.000
_cell.length_b   1.000
_cell.length_c   1.000
_cell.angle_alpha   90.00
_cell.angle_beta   90.00
_cell.angle_gamma   90.00
#
_symmetry.space_group_name_H-M   'P 1'
#
loop_
_entity.id
_entity.type
_entity.pdbx_description
1 polymer ?
#
loop_
_entity_poly.entity_id
_entity_poly.type
_entity_poly.pdbx_seq_one_letter_code
_entity_poly.pdbx_strand_id
1 'polypeptide(L)'
;MLPIRHSHETQANQAIVEQPPGEDDNVAWLARAPVHEGLVLLGGADLAHFRLRIAQSDARQDLRPSYWSLVGILRGGTITSAPLDHGDVAAVPSHNGVITRAFSEYADPARYPNVAVIAFAVAPDEIDKGIQRVRRQRSVPDLPDLIVRWLSYVWAVGRTPNPLLDQQGVPSAAFVSAVYGLAGLDLTPGLASAASCPESIWHAARWWHSFYAAQAQDAGAPASVRSAHAPASARIPSTSGAPRGVYCIRQRAAAITWEPNTDHLPHSLRAT
;
A
#
# COMPACT_ATOMS: atom_id res chain seq x y z
N MET A 1 -22.26 -0.30 2.35
CA MET A 1 -21.57 0.82 1.68
C MET A 1 -20.65 1.48 2.70
N LEU A 2 -19.39 1.70 2.36
CA LEU A 2 -18.42 2.33 3.27
C LEU A 2 -18.79 3.80 3.50
N PRO A 3 -18.74 4.32 4.75
CA PRO A 3 -18.93 5.73 5.02
C PRO A 3 -17.66 6.50 4.61
N ILE A 4 -17.63 6.99 3.36
CA ILE A 4 -16.50 7.71 2.77
C ILE A 4 -16.83 9.20 2.68
N ARG A 5 -15.97 10.04 3.26
CA ARG A 5 -15.95 11.48 2.95
C ARG A 5 -15.16 11.72 1.68
N HIS A 6 -15.70 12.54 0.80
CA HIS A 6 -15.06 12.90 -0.45
C HIS A 6 -14.18 14.13 -0.27
N SER A 7 -13.10 14.19 -1.04
CA SER A 7 -12.31 15.41 -1.16
C SER A 7 -13.11 16.49 -1.88
N HIS A 8 -12.81 17.75 -1.60
CA HIS A 8 -13.30 18.90 -2.37
C HIS A 8 -12.46 19.18 -3.63
N GLU A 9 -11.36 18.45 -3.84
CA GLU A 9 -10.50 18.61 -5.02
C GLU A 9 -11.21 18.22 -6.32
N THR A 10 -11.11 19.08 -7.32
CA THR A 10 -11.63 18.83 -8.68
C THR A 10 -10.56 18.32 -9.63
N GLN A 11 -9.29 18.36 -9.22
CA GLN A 11 -8.15 17.87 -9.99
C GLN A 11 -7.30 16.90 -9.17
N ALA A 12 -6.85 15.86 -9.85
CA ALA A 12 -6.00 14.86 -9.24
C ALA A 12 -4.57 15.41 -9.06
N ASN A 13 -3.86 14.90 -8.06
CA ASN A 13 -2.50 15.30 -7.69
C ASN A 13 -1.49 15.12 -8.83
N GLN A 14 -1.05 16.22 -9.44
CA GLN A 14 -0.11 16.19 -10.58
C GLN A 14 1.30 15.70 -10.19
N ALA A 15 1.63 15.63 -8.90
CA ALA A 15 2.90 15.09 -8.42
C ALA A 15 2.94 13.55 -8.37
N ILE A 16 1.82 12.87 -8.65
CA ILE A 16 1.74 11.42 -8.83
C ILE A 16 1.53 11.12 -10.31
N VAL A 17 2.59 10.65 -10.96
CA VAL A 17 2.65 10.54 -12.42
C VAL A 17 2.58 9.09 -12.88
N GLU A 18 1.76 8.82 -13.90
CA GLU A 18 1.73 7.52 -14.56
C GLU A 18 2.96 7.36 -15.45
N GLN A 19 3.63 6.22 -15.32
CA GLN A 19 4.63 5.78 -16.27
C GLN A 19 4.03 4.70 -17.16
N PRO A 20 4.20 4.81 -18.49
CA PRO A 20 3.69 3.80 -19.40
C PRO A 20 4.35 2.45 -19.10
N PRO A 21 3.62 1.34 -19.30
CA PRO A 21 4.19 0.01 -19.17
C PRO A 21 5.29 -0.18 -20.20
N GLY A 22 6.47 -0.58 -19.73
CA GLY A 22 7.59 -1.03 -20.57
C GLY A 22 7.80 -2.53 -20.44
N GLU A 23 8.85 -3.04 -21.09
CA GLU A 23 9.31 -4.43 -20.95
C GLU A 23 10.05 -4.68 -19.63
N ASP A 24 10.31 -3.62 -18.86
CA ASP A 24 10.96 -3.69 -17.56
C ASP A 24 10.18 -4.54 -16.56
N ASP A 25 10.91 -5.35 -15.80
CA ASP A 25 10.42 -5.92 -14.54
C ASP A 25 10.20 -4.81 -13.49
N ASN A 26 9.59 -5.15 -12.35
CA ASN A 26 9.28 -4.15 -11.34
C ASN A 26 10.54 -3.56 -10.67
N VAL A 27 11.65 -4.31 -10.59
CA VAL A 27 12.91 -3.85 -9.98
C VAL A 27 13.58 -2.82 -10.89
N ALA A 28 13.71 -3.13 -12.17
CA ALA A 28 14.21 -2.22 -13.20
C ALA A 28 13.33 -0.97 -13.28
N TRP A 29 12.00 -1.13 -13.23
CA TRP A 29 11.05 -0.02 -13.16
C TRP A 29 11.30 0.88 -11.93
N LEU A 30 11.51 0.29 -10.74
CA LEU A 30 11.78 1.05 -9.52
C LEU A 30 13.13 1.78 -9.58
N ALA A 31 14.15 1.18 -10.20
CA ALA A 31 15.49 1.77 -10.31
C ALA A 31 15.51 3.08 -11.12
N ARG A 32 14.56 3.24 -12.06
CA ARG A 32 14.38 4.47 -12.86
C ARG A 32 13.29 5.41 -12.32
N ALA A 33 12.58 5.02 -11.27
CA ALA A 33 11.57 5.87 -10.63
C ALA A 33 12.25 7.07 -9.94
N PRO A 34 11.64 8.27 -9.91
CA PRO A 34 12.18 9.41 -9.18
C PRO A 34 12.04 9.29 -7.65
N VAL A 35 11.32 8.26 -7.18
CA VAL A 35 11.04 7.99 -5.77
C VAL A 35 11.38 6.53 -5.49
N HIS A 36 12.28 6.29 -4.53
CA HIS A 36 12.75 4.95 -4.16
C HIS A 36 12.39 4.56 -2.72
N GLU A 37 11.75 5.45 -1.97
CA GLU A 37 11.35 5.23 -0.58
C GLU A 37 9.97 5.83 -0.33
N GLY A 38 9.21 5.22 0.59
CA GLY A 38 7.86 5.65 0.94
C GLY A 38 6.89 4.47 0.98
N LEU A 39 5.63 4.71 0.63
CA LEU A 39 4.66 3.64 0.43
C LEU A 39 4.83 3.02 -0.95
N VAL A 40 4.88 1.70 -1.00
CA VAL A 40 4.74 0.93 -2.24
C VAL A 40 3.36 0.29 -2.28
N LEU A 41 2.67 0.38 -3.42
CA LEU A 41 1.41 -0.33 -3.67
C LEU A 41 1.63 -1.34 -4.79
N LEU A 42 1.10 -2.55 -4.59
CA LEU A 42 1.22 -3.65 -5.54
C LEU A 42 -0.16 -4.24 -5.84
N GLY A 43 -0.44 -4.46 -7.12
CA GLY A 43 -1.61 -5.18 -7.60
C GLY A 43 -1.20 -6.56 -8.12
N GLY A 44 -1.49 -7.60 -7.35
CA GLY A 44 -1.23 -8.98 -7.75
C GLY A 44 -2.29 -9.56 -8.69
N ALA A 45 -1.87 -10.49 -9.53
CA ALA A 45 -2.73 -11.14 -10.53
C ALA A 45 -3.34 -12.48 -10.06
N ASP A 46 -2.80 -13.10 -9.01
CA ASP A 46 -3.34 -14.37 -8.50
C ASP A 46 -4.74 -14.22 -7.90
N LEU A 47 -5.39 -15.35 -7.62
CA LEU A 47 -6.77 -15.38 -7.14
C LEU A 47 -6.94 -14.63 -5.80
N ALA A 48 -5.97 -14.72 -4.89
CA ALA A 48 -6.04 -14.07 -3.60
C ALA A 48 -5.98 -12.55 -3.74
N HIS A 49 -4.98 -12.05 -4.48
CA HIS A 49 -4.84 -10.64 -4.80
C HIS A 49 -6.03 -10.11 -5.61
N PHE A 50 -6.60 -10.90 -6.52
CA PHE A 50 -7.80 -10.55 -7.26
C PHE A 50 -9.03 -10.40 -6.35
N ARG A 51 -9.27 -11.33 -5.42
CA ARG A 51 -10.36 -11.23 -4.43
C ARG A 51 -10.21 -9.99 -3.54
N LEU A 52 -8.98 -9.68 -3.12
CA LEU A 52 -8.69 -8.43 -2.39
C LEU A 52 -9.02 -7.18 -3.22
N ARG A 53 -8.72 -7.18 -4.52
CA ARG A 53 -9.05 -6.06 -5.41
C ARG A 53 -10.55 -5.91 -5.60
N ILE A 54 -11.30 -7.01 -5.70
CA ILE A 54 -12.77 -6.98 -5.75
C ILE A 54 -13.34 -6.42 -4.44
N ALA A 55 -12.89 -6.90 -3.28
CA ALA A 55 -13.40 -6.43 -1.99
C ALA A 55 -13.32 -4.90 -1.83
N GLN A 56 -12.33 -4.28 -2.45
CA GLN A 56 -12.10 -2.85 -2.41
C GLN A 56 -12.94 -2.04 -3.43
N SER A 57 -13.77 -2.68 -4.26
CA SER A 57 -14.64 -1.97 -5.22
C SER A 57 -15.62 -1.02 -4.53
N ASP A 58 -16.04 -1.35 -3.30
CA ASP A 58 -16.89 -0.51 -2.46
C ASP A 58 -16.22 0.81 -2.05
N ALA A 59 -14.88 0.91 -2.17
CA ALA A 59 -14.14 2.15 -1.96
C ALA A 59 -14.10 3.05 -3.21
N ARG A 60 -14.59 2.57 -4.35
CA ARG A 60 -14.59 3.30 -5.63
C ARG A 60 -16.00 3.66 -6.06
N GLN A 61 -16.14 4.82 -6.72
CA GLN A 61 -17.42 5.26 -7.28
C GLN A 61 -17.87 4.44 -8.50
N ASP A 62 -16.92 3.86 -9.24
CA ASP A 62 -17.19 3.09 -10.46
C ASP A 62 -17.42 1.59 -10.19
N LEU A 63 -17.36 1.16 -8.92
CA LEU A 63 -17.46 -0.23 -8.46
C LEU A 63 -16.51 -1.19 -9.18
N ARG A 64 -15.47 -0.68 -9.84
CA ARG A 64 -14.46 -1.54 -10.46
C ARG A 64 -13.55 -2.10 -9.36
N PRO A 65 -12.94 -3.28 -9.58
CA PRO A 65 -11.90 -3.76 -8.68
C PRO A 65 -10.78 -2.72 -8.54
N SER A 66 -10.20 -2.62 -7.34
CA SER A 66 -9.01 -1.83 -7.10
C SER A 66 -7.87 -2.24 -8.03
N TYR A 67 -6.94 -1.32 -8.30
CA TYR A 67 -5.66 -1.69 -8.93
C TYR A 67 -4.68 -2.34 -7.95
N TRP A 68 -4.94 -2.19 -6.65
CA TRP A 68 -4.00 -2.43 -5.56
C TRP A 68 -4.55 -3.50 -4.60
N SER A 69 -3.68 -4.41 -4.20
CA SER A 69 -4.03 -5.53 -3.31
C SER A 69 -3.14 -5.60 -2.09
N LEU A 70 -1.98 -4.95 -2.16
CA LEU A 70 -0.97 -4.91 -1.11
C LEU A 70 -0.40 -3.50 -1.04
N VAL A 71 -0.10 -3.05 0.17
CA VAL A 71 0.65 -1.82 0.41
C VAL A 71 1.72 -2.11 1.46
N GLY A 72 2.89 -1.50 1.35
CA GLY A 72 3.97 -1.65 2.32
C GLY A 72 4.84 -0.41 2.37
N ILE A 73 5.78 -0.41 3.30
CA ILE A 73 6.79 0.65 3.46
C ILE A 73 8.06 0.18 2.77
N LEU A 74 8.45 0.88 1.70
CA LEU A 74 9.67 0.64 0.93
C LEU A 74 10.83 1.46 1.50
N ARG A 75 11.91 0.78 1.89
CA ARG A 75 13.16 1.39 2.36
C ARG A 75 14.35 0.50 2.06
N GLY A 76 15.43 1.08 1.53
CA GLY A 76 16.66 0.35 1.23
C GLY A 76 16.45 -0.91 0.38
N GLY A 77 15.51 -0.89 -0.58
CA GLY A 77 15.20 -2.04 -1.44
C GLY A 77 14.38 -3.15 -0.77
N THR A 78 13.86 -2.93 0.44
CA THR A 78 13.01 -3.88 1.16
C THR A 78 11.62 -3.30 1.39
N ILE A 79 10.61 -4.17 1.41
CA ILE A 79 9.23 -3.82 1.74
C ILE A 79 8.90 -4.40 3.11
N THR A 80 8.49 -3.54 4.04
CA THR A 80 7.87 -3.96 5.30
C THR A 80 6.35 -3.85 5.19
N SER A 81 5.62 -4.94 5.42
CA SER A 81 4.16 -5.00 5.29
C SER A 81 3.56 -6.08 6.19
N ALA A 82 2.22 -6.17 6.21
CA ALA A 82 1.46 -7.27 6.79
C ALA A 82 0.61 -7.94 5.69
N PRO A 83 1.21 -8.79 4.84
CA PRO A 83 0.49 -9.47 3.77
C PRO A 83 -0.29 -10.68 4.29
N LEU A 84 -1.17 -11.24 3.46
CA LEU A 84 -1.88 -12.48 3.80
C LEU A 84 -1.05 -13.75 3.58
N ASP A 85 -0.02 -13.68 2.73
CA ASP A 85 0.80 -14.83 2.36
C ASP A 85 1.92 -15.10 3.37
N HIS A 86 1.55 -15.56 4.56
CA HIS A 86 2.54 -16.05 5.52
C HIS A 86 3.11 -17.39 5.05
N GLY A 87 4.44 -17.51 5.05
CA GLY A 87 5.14 -18.71 4.58
C GLY A 87 4.79 -19.98 5.37
N ASP A 88 4.43 -19.82 6.64
CA ASP A 88 3.86 -20.90 7.46
C ASP A 88 2.45 -20.49 7.91
N VAL A 89 1.44 -21.10 7.28
CA VAL A 89 0.01 -20.85 7.56
C VAL A 89 -0.48 -21.52 8.85
N ALA A 90 0.28 -22.47 9.40
CA ALA A 90 -0.08 -23.17 10.64
C ALA A 90 0.46 -22.47 11.90
N ALA A 91 1.45 -21.60 11.74
CA ALA A 91 2.02 -20.82 12.82
C ALA A 91 1.23 -19.52 13.09
N VAL A 92 1.10 -19.16 14.35
CA VAL A 92 0.66 -17.80 14.72
C VAL A 92 1.72 -16.81 14.23
N PRO A 93 1.37 -15.78 13.44
CA PRO A 93 2.35 -14.87 12.90
C PRO A 93 3.17 -14.18 14.01
N SER A 94 4.50 -14.31 13.93
CA SER A 94 5.42 -13.56 14.77
C SER A 94 5.36 -12.06 14.44
N HIS A 95 5.84 -11.20 15.34
CA HIS A 95 5.94 -9.74 15.12
C HIS A 95 4.63 -9.08 14.69
N ASN A 96 3.50 -9.52 15.25
CA ASN A 96 2.17 -9.03 14.90
C ASN A 96 1.86 -9.18 13.38
N GLY A 97 2.35 -10.23 12.72
CA GLY A 97 2.12 -10.44 11.29
C GLY A 97 2.88 -9.49 10.36
N VAL A 98 3.74 -8.62 10.90
CA VAL A 98 4.58 -7.74 10.08
C VAL A 98 5.81 -8.50 9.61
N ILE A 99 6.05 -8.48 8.31
CA ILE A 99 7.21 -9.10 7.67
C ILE A 99 7.95 -8.08 6.81
N THR A 100 9.25 -8.30 6.64
CA THR A 100 10.10 -7.55 5.73
C THR A 100 10.64 -8.49 4.66
N ARG A 101 10.46 -8.11 3.39
CA ARG A 101 10.87 -8.88 2.21
C ARG A 101 11.69 -8.02 1.26
N ALA A 102 12.51 -8.63 0.42
CA ALA A 102 13.21 -7.90 -0.62
C ALA A 102 12.21 -7.44 -1.69
N PHE A 103 12.38 -6.23 -2.23
CA PHE A 103 11.52 -5.76 -3.31
C PHE A 103 11.61 -6.65 -4.55
N SER A 104 12.76 -7.31 -4.76
CA SER A 104 12.97 -8.29 -5.84
C SER A 104 12.04 -9.49 -5.80
N GLU A 105 11.42 -9.82 -4.66
CA GLU A 105 10.38 -10.86 -4.59
C GLU A 105 9.11 -10.49 -5.36
N TYR A 106 8.94 -9.21 -5.68
CA TYR A 106 7.83 -8.65 -6.44
C TYR A 106 8.26 -8.24 -7.87
N ALA A 107 9.42 -8.73 -8.36
CA ALA A 107 9.97 -8.33 -9.65
C ALA A 107 9.06 -8.68 -10.83
N ASP A 108 8.46 -9.87 -10.82
CA ASP A 108 7.69 -10.42 -11.94
C ASP A 108 6.39 -9.62 -12.22
N PRO A 109 6.28 -8.93 -13.37
CA PRO A 109 5.08 -8.19 -13.76
C PRO A 109 3.89 -9.09 -14.13
N ALA A 110 4.09 -10.37 -14.42
CA ALA A 110 2.97 -11.29 -14.61
C ALA A 110 2.27 -11.58 -13.28
N ARG A 111 3.03 -11.70 -12.19
CA ARG A 111 2.50 -11.88 -10.83
C ARG A 111 2.05 -10.59 -10.18
N TYR A 112 2.79 -9.49 -10.35
CA TYR A 112 2.52 -8.16 -9.80
C TYR A 112 2.50 -7.08 -10.90
N PRO A 113 1.47 -7.07 -11.76
CA PRO A 113 1.41 -6.19 -12.94
C PRO A 113 1.33 -4.70 -12.60
N ASN A 114 0.70 -4.36 -11.47
CA ASN A 114 0.51 -2.96 -11.09
C ASN A 114 1.44 -2.63 -9.93
N VAL A 115 2.16 -1.51 -10.06
CA VAL A 115 3.09 -1.03 -9.04
C VAL A 115 2.99 0.49 -8.90
N ALA A 116 3.09 1.00 -7.68
CA ALA A 116 3.24 2.43 -7.40
C ALA A 116 4.21 2.64 -6.24
N VAL A 117 4.92 3.77 -6.26
CA VAL A 117 5.70 4.26 -5.11
C VAL A 117 5.33 5.70 -4.85
N ILE A 118 4.95 6.00 -3.61
CA ILE A 118 4.46 7.30 -3.16
C ILE A 118 5.22 7.71 -1.89
N ALA A 119 5.91 8.84 -1.96
CA ALA A 119 6.51 9.49 -0.81
C ALA A 119 5.52 10.47 -0.17
N PHE A 120 5.48 10.45 1.15
CA PHE A 120 4.76 11.41 2.01
C PHE A 120 5.77 12.19 2.85
N ALA A 121 5.42 13.40 3.26
CA ALA A 121 6.28 14.27 4.05
C ALA A 121 6.30 13.85 5.54
N VAL A 122 6.92 12.70 5.83
CA VAL A 122 7.09 12.17 7.20
C VAL A 122 8.55 11.83 7.45
N ALA A 123 9.04 12.12 8.65
CA ALA A 123 10.41 11.84 9.04
C ALA A 123 10.69 10.31 9.03
N PRO A 124 11.78 9.85 8.39
CA PRO A 124 12.10 8.42 8.31
C PRO A 124 12.18 7.71 9.67
N ASP A 125 12.73 8.38 10.68
CA ASP A 125 12.91 7.85 12.04
C ASP A 125 11.58 7.61 12.75
N GLU A 126 10.56 8.46 12.51
CA GLU A 126 9.23 8.28 13.10
C GLU A 126 8.51 7.07 12.48
N ILE A 127 8.74 6.82 11.19
CA ILE A 127 8.26 5.61 10.53
C ILE A 127 8.91 4.36 11.14
N ASP A 128 10.23 4.37 11.39
CA ASP A 128 10.91 3.22 12.03
C ASP A 128 10.37 2.94 13.42
N LYS A 129 10.19 3.98 14.24
CA LYS A 129 9.57 3.87 15.57
C LYS A 129 8.15 3.30 15.46
N GLY A 130 7.36 3.77 14.50
CA GLY A 130 6.01 3.27 14.22
C GLY A 130 6.00 1.79 13.85
N ILE A 131 6.88 1.36 12.94
CA ILE A 131 7.04 -0.05 12.56
C ILE A 131 7.36 -0.90 13.79
N GLN A 132 8.35 -0.50 14.59
CA GLN A 132 8.74 -1.25 15.79
C GLN A 132 7.61 -1.32 16.82
N ARG A 133 6.82 -0.26 16.95
CA ARG A 133 5.66 -0.25 17.85
C ARG A 133 4.58 -1.22 17.40
N VAL A 134 4.16 -1.17 16.13
CA VAL A 134 3.13 -2.07 15.60
C VAL A 134 3.59 -3.53 15.63
N ARG A 135 4.88 -3.81 15.38
CA ARG A 135 5.45 -5.17 15.49
C ARG A 135 5.32 -5.78 16.89
N ARG A 136 5.36 -4.96 17.93
CA ARG A 136 5.39 -5.40 19.34
C ARG A 136 4.04 -5.28 20.03
N GLN A 137 3.13 -4.45 19.54
CA GLN A 137 1.87 -4.12 20.20
C GLN A 137 0.67 -4.48 19.33
N ARG A 138 -0.08 -5.51 19.75
CA ARG A 138 -1.38 -5.87 19.13
C ARG A 138 -2.50 -4.88 19.46
N SER A 139 -2.29 -4.01 20.45
CA SER A 139 -3.26 -2.98 20.84
C SER A 139 -3.34 -1.79 19.88
N VAL A 140 -2.42 -1.69 18.91
CA VAL A 140 -2.46 -0.62 17.90
C VAL A 140 -3.30 -1.08 16.71
N PRO A 141 -2.83 -2.03 15.87
CA PRO A 141 -3.72 -2.95 15.19
C PRO A 141 -3.46 -4.40 15.61
N ASP A 142 -4.53 -5.18 15.84
CA ASP A 142 -4.42 -6.64 15.95
C ASP A 142 -4.41 -7.23 14.52
N LEU A 143 -3.22 -7.26 13.93
CA LEU A 143 -3.03 -7.72 12.56
C LEU A 143 -3.31 -9.22 12.40
N PRO A 144 -2.93 -10.12 13.34
CA PRO A 144 -3.34 -11.52 13.30
C PRO A 144 -4.86 -11.71 13.20
N ASP A 145 -5.66 -10.98 13.99
CA ASP A 145 -7.13 -11.04 13.88
C ASP A 145 -7.59 -10.63 12.47
N LEU A 146 -7.07 -9.52 11.94
CA LEU A 146 -7.39 -9.07 10.58
C LEU A 146 -6.95 -10.09 9.52
N ILE A 147 -5.76 -10.67 9.62
CA ILE A 147 -5.24 -11.68 8.70
C ILE A 147 -6.19 -12.88 8.64
N VAL A 148 -6.62 -13.42 9.79
CA VAL A 148 -7.52 -14.58 9.83
C VAL A 148 -8.88 -14.28 9.19
N ARG A 149 -9.45 -13.09 9.46
CA ARG A 149 -10.71 -12.65 8.83
C ARG A 149 -10.58 -12.55 7.32
N TRP A 150 -9.50 -11.95 6.85
CA TRP A 150 -9.25 -11.79 5.43
C TRP A 150 -8.91 -13.10 4.72
N LEU A 151 -8.17 -14.01 5.35
CA LEU A 151 -7.96 -15.36 4.83
C LEU A 151 -9.29 -16.10 4.67
N SER A 152 -10.20 -15.99 5.64
CA SER A 152 -11.53 -16.61 5.55
C SER A 152 -12.33 -16.11 4.33
N TYR A 153 -12.32 -14.80 4.10
CA TYR A 153 -12.93 -14.19 2.91
C TYR A 153 -12.22 -14.63 1.61
N VAL A 154 -10.89 -14.52 1.57
CA VAL A 154 -10.09 -14.83 0.37
C VAL A 154 -10.14 -16.31 0.02
N TRP A 155 -10.32 -17.21 0.98
CA TRP A 155 -10.52 -18.64 0.72
C TRP A 155 -11.99 -18.99 0.41
N ALA A 156 -12.91 -18.03 0.53
CA ALA A 156 -14.35 -18.21 0.39
C ALA A 156 -14.90 -19.31 1.33
N VAL A 157 -14.31 -19.43 2.53
CA VAL A 157 -14.78 -20.37 3.56
C VAL A 157 -16.08 -19.82 4.17
N GLY A 158 -17.06 -20.69 4.42
CA GLY A 158 -18.23 -20.35 5.23
C GLY A 158 -19.11 -19.20 4.71
N ARG A 159 -18.99 -18.81 3.43
CA ARG A 159 -19.66 -17.63 2.84
C ARG A 159 -19.33 -16.33 3.62
N THR A 160 -18.11 -16.20 4.14
CA THR A 160 -17.68 -15.00 4.86
C THR A 160 -17.90 -13.75 3.99
N PRO A 161 -18.58 -12.70 4.51
CA PRO A 161 -18.82 -11.46 3.78
C PRO A 161 -17.52 -10.66 3.59
N ASN A 162 -17.56 -9.62 2.76
CA ASN A 162 -16.44 -8.70 2.56
C ASN A 162 -16.08 -8.00 3.89
N PRO A 163 -14.89 -8.24 4.48
CA PRO A 163 -14.52 -7.66 5.78
C PRO A 163 -14.50 -6.13 5.79
N LEU A 164 -14.27 -5.47 4.64
CA LEU A 164 -14.29 -4.01 4.57
C LEU A 164 -15.65 -3.44 4.96
N LEU A 165 -16.74 -4.13 4.61
CA LEU A 165 -18.10 -3.67 4.95
C LEU A 165 -18.33 -3.61 6.46
N ASP A 166 -17.62 -4.45 7.22
CA ASP A 166 -17.64 -4.50 8.69
C ASP A 166 -16.52 -3.65 9.33
N GLN A 167 -15.98 -2.68 8.57
CA GLN A 167 -14.89 -1.79 8.99
C GLN A 167 -13.61 -2.55 9.39
N GLN A 168 -13.34 -3.69 8.75
CA GLN A 168 -12.11 -4.45 8.92
C GLN A 168 -11.19 -4.21 7.73
N GLY A 169 -10.21 -3.33 7.91
CA GLY A 169 -9.24 -2.93 6.88
C GLY A 169 -8.38 -4.08 6.40
N VAL A 170 -7.86 -3.97 5.17
CA VAL A 170 -6.90 -4.94 4.62
C VAL A 170 -5.64 -4.90 5.50
N PRO A 171 -5.07 -6.04 5.95
CA PRO A 171 -4.04 -6.03 7.00
C PRO A 171 -2.82 -5.18 6.65
N SER A 172 -2.40 -5.21 5.38
CA SER A 172 -1.29 -4.40 4.90
C SER A 172 -1.57 -2.89 4.96
N ALA A 173 -2.82 -2.49 4.68
CA ALA A 173 -3.25 -1.10 4.76
C ALA A 173 -3.46 -0.64 6.20
N ALA A 174 -4.08 -1.48 7.04
CA ALA A 174 -4.20 -1.23 8.48
C ALA A 174 -2.83 -1.06 9.13
N PHE A 175 -1.84 -1.87 8.74
CA PHE A 175 -0.46 -1.75 9.17
C PHE A 175 0.14 -0.38 8.81
N VAL A 176 0.13 0.01 7.52
CA VAL A 176 0.76 1.29 7.14
C VAL A 176 -0.01 2.50 7.68
N SER A 177 -1.34 2.44 7.76
CA SER A 177 -2.16 3.49 8.40
C SER A 177 -1.81 3.65 9.87
N ALA A 178 -1.63 2.55 10.61
CA ALA A 178 -1.20 2.63 12.01
C ALA A 178 0.21 3.22 12.16
N VAL A 179 1.17 2.82 11.30
CA VAL A 179 2.55 3.35 11.34
C VAL A 179 2.57 4.84 11.05
N TYR A 180 1.91 5.30 9.98
CA TYR A 180 1.87 6.71 9.62
C TYR A 180 1.05 7.54 10.62
N GLY A 181 -0.04 6.98 11.15
CA GLY A 181 -0.82 7.64 12.20
C GLY A 181 -0.02 7.85 13.49
N LEU A 182 0.83 6.90 13.87
CA LEU A 182 1.78 7.07 14.99
C LEU A 182 2.83 8.15 14.71
N ALA A 183 3.16 8.38 13.43
CA ALA A 183 4.05 9.45 12.99
C ALA A 183 3.29 10.79 12.75
N GLY A 184 2.01 10.88 13.14
CA GLY A 184 1.20 12.09 13.06
C GLY A 184 0.58 12.37 11.69
N LEU A 185 0.62 11.42 10.76
CA LEU A 185 0.04 11.56 9.42
C LEU A 185 -1.13 10.60 9.22
N ASP A 186 -2.31 11.13 8.90
CA ASP A 186 -3.46 10.31 8.49
C ASP A 186 -3.40 10.02 6.99
N LEU A 187 -3.19 8.75 6.61
CA LEU A 187 -3.15 8.33 5.21
C LEU A 187 -4.50 8.31 4.50
N THR A 188 -5.61 8.38 5.25
CA THR A 188 -6.97 8.28 4.70
C THR A 188 -7.91 9.26 5.39
N PRO A 189 -7.70 10.59 5.26
CA PRO A 189 -8.46 11.64 5.98
C PRO A 189 -9.97 11.69 5.70
N GLY A 190 -10.47 10.84 4.80
CA GLY A 190 -11.89 10.68 4.48
C GLY A 190 -12.52 9.35 4.90
N LEU A 191 -11.78 8.44 5.54
CA LEU A 191 -12.25 7.10 5.90
C LEU A 191 -12.00 6.83 7.39
N ALA A 192 -12.87 6.06 8.03
CA ALA A 192 -12.57 5.55 9.37
C ALA A 192 -11.29 4.69 9.31
N SER A 193 -10.30 4.99 10.16
CA SER A 193 -8.99 4.32 10.15
C SER A 193 -9.08 2.80 10.19
N ALA A 194 -10.15 2.24 10.78
CA ALA A 194 -10.39 0.81 10.88
C ALA A 194 -10.66 0.14 9.51
N ALA A 195 -11.23 0.84 8.53
CA ALA A 195 -11.58 0.32 7.21
C ALA A 195 -10.52 0.57 6.13
N SER A 196 -9.27 0.87 6.52
CA SER A 196 -8.21 1.21 5.57
C SER A 196 -7.95 0.08 4.55
N CYS A 197 -7.77 0.45 3.29
CA CYS A 197 -7.41 -0.47 2.22
C CYS A 197 -6.42 0.19 1.24
N PRO A 198 -5.65 -0.60 0.44
CA PRO A 198 -4.73 -0.04 -0.55
C PRO A 198 -5.39 0.99 -1.49
N GLU A 199 -6.64 0.74 -1.93
CA GLU A 199 -7.39 1.66 -2.78
C GLU A 199 -7.71 2.99 -2.08
N SER A 200 -8.10 2.97 -0.80
CA SER A 200 -8.42 4.21 -0.09
C SER A 200 -7.17 5.08 0.15
N ILE A 201 -6.02 4.45 0.42
CA ILE A 201 -4.73 5.14 0.52
C ILE A 201 -4.35 5.76 -0.84
N TRP A 202 -4.47 4.99 -1.93
CA TRP A 202 -4.24 5.49 -3.28
C TRP A 202 -5.13 6.69 -3.61
N HIS A 203 -6.42 6.55 -3.34
CA HIS A 203 -7.41 7.60 -3.58
C HIS A 203 -7.11 8.85 -2.74
N ALA A 204 -6.73 8.68 -1.48
CA ALA A 204 -6.32 9.78 -0.62
C ALA A 204 -5.08 10.50 -1.18
N ALA A 205 -4.04 9.77 -1.58
CA ALA A 205 -2.83 10.36 -2.15
C ALA A 205 -3.12 11.17 -3.44
N ARG A 206 -4.09 10.71 -4.24
CA ARG A 206 -4.50 11.32 -5.51
C ARG A 206 -5.39 12.54 -5.34
N TRP A 207 -6.26 12.57 -4.34
CA TRP A 207 -7.34 13.56 -4.26
C TRP A 207 -7.34 14.40 -2.98
N TRP A 208 -6.53 14.07 -1.97
CA TRP A 208 -6.41 14.85 -0.73
C TRP A 208 -5.05 15.55 -0.62
N HIS A 209 -4.41 15.83 -1.77
CA HIS A 209 -3.06 16.40 -1.82
C HIS A 209 -2.95 17.79 -1.17
N SER A 210 -3.99 18.61 -1.22
CA SER A 210 -4.08 19.90 -0.53
C SER A 210 -4.14 19.76 0.99
N PHE A 211 -4.88 18.78 1.49
CA PHE A 211 -4.92 18.46 2.93
C PHE A 211 -3.52 18.11 3.44
N TYR A 212 -2.79 17.26 2.74
CA TYR A 212 -1.42 16.91 3.09
C TYR A 212 -0.46 18.10 3.01
N ALA A 213 -0.60 18.94 1.98
CA ALA A 213 0.20 20.15 1.86
C ALA A 213 -0.05 21.11 3.04
N ALA A 214 -1.30 21.29 3.45
CA ALA A 214 -1.67 22.11 4.60
C ALA A 214 -1.12 21.52 5.91
N GLN A 215 -1.30 20.22 6.14
CA GLN A 215 -0.80 19.55 7.34
C GLN A 215 0.73 19.65 7.47
N ALA A 216 1.46 19.55 6.36
CA ALA A 216 2.91 19.72 6.37
C ALA A 216 3.35 21.17 6.62
N GLN A 217 2.57 22.16 6.17
CA GLN A 217 2.81 23.57 6.48
C GLN A 217 2.61 23.85 7.97
N ASP A 218 1.56 23.29 8.57
CA ASP A 218 1.28 23.42 10.01
C ASP A 218 2.36 22.74 10.85
N ALA A 219 2.86 21.58 10.42
CA ALA A 219 3.98 20.89 11.07
C ALA A 219 5.32 21.64 10.89
N GLY A 220 5.45 22.45 9.84
CA GLY A 220 6.64 23.24 9.50
C GLY A 220 6.67 24.66 10.08
N ALA A 221 5.61 25.13 10.74
CA ALA A 221 5.57 26.44 11.40
C ALA A 221 6.39 26.39 12.71
N PRO A 222 7.53 27.09 12.82
CA PRO A 222 8.36 26.99 14.01
C PRO A 222 7.83 27.90 15.13
N ALA A 223 7.72 27.36 16.34
CA ALA A 223 8.07 28.13 17.53
C ALA A 223 9.53 28.61 17.33
N SER A 224 9.71 29.92 17.32
CA SER A 224 10.93 30.67 17.04
C SER A 224 12.25 30.01 17.51
N VAL A 225 13.13 29.60 16.59
CA VAL A 225 14.60 29.74 16.74
C VAL A 225 15.24 29.90 15.36
N ARG A 226 15.89 31.06 15.18
CA ARG A 226 16.83 31.35 14.09
C ARG A 226 18.07 30.46 14.25
N SER A 227 18.51 29.77 13.20
CA SER A 227 19.96 29.64 12.96
C SER A 227 20.24 29.45 11.47
N ALA A 228 21.12 30.31 10.97
CA ALA A 228 21.67 30.28 9.64
C ALA A 228 22.79 29.22 9.53
N HIS A 229 23.13 28.89 8.27
CA HIS A 229 24.28 28.09 7.78
C HIS A 229 24.11 26.57 7.65
N ALA A 230 23.82 26.12 6.42
CA ALA A 230 24.31 24.86 5.83
C ALA A 230 24.34 24.97 4.29
N PRO A 231 25.33 24.37 3.59
CA PRO A 231 25.66 24.71 2.21
C PRO A 231 24.79 24.01 1.16
N ALA A 232 24.81 24.58 -0.05
CA ALA A 232 23.96 24.24 -1.18
C ALA A 232 24.60 23.15 -2.08
N SER A 233 24.21 21.90 -1.91
CA SER A 233 24.25 20.90 -2.99
C SER A 233 23.21 19.82 -2.74
N ALA A 234 22.37 19.54 -3.75
CA ALA A 234 21.25 18.59 -3.78
C ALA A 234 19.99 18.97 -2.97
N ARG A 235 19.37 20.10 -3.31
CA ARG A 235 17.95 20.35 -2.96
C ARG A 235 17.09 20.22 -4.22
N ILE A 236 16.47 19.05 -4.41
CA ILE A 236 15.20 18.97 -5.15
C ILE A 236 14.17 19.75 -4.30
N PRO A 237 13.33 20.64 -4.86
CA PRO A 237 12.48 21.50 -4.04
C PRO A 237 11.52 20.66 -3.19
N SER A 238 11.67 20.74 -1.86
CA SER A 238 10.84 20.06 -0.87
C SER A 238 9.62 20.90 -0.47
N THR A 239 9.06 21.68 -1.39
CA THR A 239 8.17 22.82 -1.06
C THR A 239 6.67 22.51 -1.03
N SER A 240 6.25 21.32 -1.43
CA SER A 240 4.86 20.89 -1.28
C SER A 240 4.85 19.64 -0.42
N GLY A 241 4.32 19.72 0.80
CA GLY A 241 4.14 18.54 1.65
C GLY A 241 3.09 17.55 1.12
N ALA A 242 2.55 17.79 -0.07
CA ALA A 242 1.70 16.86 -0.78
C ALA A 242 2.44 15.56 -1.13
N PRO A 243 1.71 14.42 -1.24
CA PRO A 243 2.29 13.16 -1.67
C PRO A 243 2.83 13.28 -3.10
N ARG A 244 3.93 12.61 -3.40
CA ARG A 244 4.53 12.56 -4.74
C ARG A 244 4.96 11.15 -5.08
N GLY A 245 4.93 10.79 -6.35
CA GLY A 245 5.24 9.42 -6.71
C GLY A 245 5.10 9.11 -8.18
N VAL A 246 5.29 7.84 -8.48
CA VAL A 246 5.04 7.28 -9.81
C VAL A 246 4.30 5.97 -9.69
N TYR A 247 3.57 5.62 -10.74
CA TYR A 247 2.86 4.35 -10.82
C TYR A 247 2.85 3.81 -12.24
N CYS A 248 2.70 2.49 -12.37
CA CYS A 248 2.57 1.79 -13.63
C CYS A 248 1.41 0.79 -13.50
N ILE A 249 0.45 0.87 -14.43
CA ILE A 249 -0.69 -0.05 -14.52
C ILE A 249 -0.51 -0.91 -15.78
N ARG A 250 -0.09 -2.16 -15.60
CA ARG A 250 -0.05 -3.14 -16.71
C ARG A 250 -1.37 -3.89 -16.84
N GLN A 251 -2.08 -4.12 -15.73
CA GLN A 251 -3.35 -4.83 -15.72
C GLN A 251 -4.49 -3.91 -15.25
N ARG A 252 -5.40 -3.59 -16.17
CA ARG A 252 -6.56 -2.76 -15.86
C ARG A 252 -7.57 -3.50 -14.96
N ALA A 253 -8.39 -2.74 -14.23
CA ALA A 253 -9.42 -3.29 -13.36
C ALA A 253 -10.34 -4.24 -14.14
N ALA A 254 -10.61 -5.41 -13.55
CA ALA A 254 -11.40 -6.53 -14.09
C ALA A 254 -10.71 -7.56 -15.01
N ALA A 255 -9.43 -7.40 -15.38
CA ALA A 255 -8.70 -8.51 -16.01
C ALA A 255 -8.27 -9.54 -14.96
N ILE A 256 -8.32 -10.84 -15.26
CA ILE A 256 -7.58 -11.91 -14.58
C ILE A 256 -6.68 -12.50 -15.66
N THR A 257 -5.36 -12.48 -15.47
CA THR A 257 -4.41 -13.21 -16.31
C THR A 257 -3.82 -14.32 -15.44
N TRP A 258 -4.65 -15.30 -15.11
CA TRP A 258 -4.17 -16.50 -14.44
C TRP A 258 -3.84 -17.53 -15.51
N GLU A 259 -2.55 -17.71 -15.77
CA GLU A 259 -2.07 -18.94 -16.39
C GLU A 259 -1.66 -19.89 -15.26
N PRO A 260 -2.22 -21.12 -15.19
CA PRO A 260 -1.76 -22.10 -14.23
C PRO A 260 -0.27 -22.37 -14.47
N ASN A 261 0.55 -22.15 -13.45
CA ASN A 261 1.94 -22.58 -13.45
C ASN A 261 1.98 -24.11 -13.60
N THR A 262 2.32 -24.60 -14.79
CA THR A 262 2.39 -26.04 -15.11
C THR A 262 3.73 -26.67 -14.74
N ASP A 263 4.69 -25.89 -14.23
CA ASP A 263 6.05 -26.37 -13.94
C ASP A 263 6.19 -27.16 -12.64
N HIS A 264 5.10 -27.31 -11.87
CA HIS A 264 5.05 -28.16 -10.68
C HIS A 264 4.11 -29.37 -10.80
N LEU A 265 3.62 -29.69 -11.99
CA LEU A 265 2.89 -30.95 -12.20
C LEU A 265 3.88 -32.13 -12.20
N PRO A 266 3.69 -33.16 -11.34
CA PRO A 266 4.47 -34.38 -11.45
C PRO A 266 4.30 -34.97 -12.87
N HIS A 267 5.38 -35.55 -13.41
CA HIS A 267 5.46 -36.09 -14.78
C HIS A 267 4.33 -37.06 -15.17
N SER A 268 3.55 -37.56 -14.21
CA SER A 268 2.42 -38.46 -14.41
C SER A 268 1.11 -37.81 -14.89
N LEU A 269 1.05 -36.49 -15.08
CA LEU A 269 -0.18 -35.78 -15.48
C LEU A 269 -0.08 -34.98 -16.80
N ARG A 270 0.98 -35.14 -17.59
CA ARG A 270 1.02 -34.62 -18.96
C ARG A 270 0.27 -35.59 -19.87
N ALA A 271 -0.99 -35.28 -20.17
CA ALA A 271 -1.81 -36.05 -21.11
C ALA A 271 -1.16 -36.08 -22.51
N THR A 272 -1.14 -37.28 -23.10
CA THR A 272 -0.90 -37.59 -24.51
C THR A 272 -1.88 -36.88 -25.44
#